data_AF-A0A437ULX8-F1
#
_entry.id   AF-A0A437ULX8-F1
#
_cell.length_a   1.000
_cell.length_b   1.000
_cell.length_c   1.000
_cell.angle_alpha   90.00
_cell.angle_beta   90.00
_cell.angle_gamma   90.00
#
_symmetry.space_group_name_H-M   'P 1'
#
loop_
_entity.id
_entity.type
_entity.pdbx_description
1 polymer ?
#
loop_
_entity_poly.entity_id
_entity_poly.type
_entity_poly.pdbx_seq_one_letter_code
_entity_poly.pdbx_strand_id
1 'polypeptide(L)'
;MQPFATIDDLTKLWRTLKMDEVDRAESLLEVVSDSLREEAHKVGKDLDKMVAARPTFATVVKSVVVDVVARTLMTSTDQEPMTQYSEGALGYTVSGSYLVPGGGLFIKNTELSRLGLRRQRYGVIDFYGEDQRDNDRFGG
;
A
#
# COMPACT_ATOMS: atom_id res chain seq x y z
N MET A 1 6.68 -18.96 -1.60
CA MET A 1 5.60 -18.96 -2.62
C MET A 1 6.07 -18.09 -3.78
N GLN A 2 5.65 -18.29 -5.02
CA GLN A 2 6.19 -17.47 -6.13
C GLN A 2 5.74 -16.01 -6.01
N PRO A 3 6.58 -15.03 -6.38
CA PRO A 3 6.18 -13.63 -6.47
C PRO A 3 5.02 -13.42 -7.45
N PHE A 4 4.19 -12.39 -7.21
CA PHE A 4 3.07 -12.05 -8.11
C PHE A 4 3.50 -11.27 -9.37
N ALA A 5 4.77 -10.86 -9.45
CA ALA A 5 5.37 -10.18 -10.59
C ALA A 5 6.82 -10.65 -10.75
N THR A 6 7.36 -10.45 -11.95
CA THR A 6 8.72 -10.83 -12.33
C THR A 6 9.57 -9.62 -12.73
N ILE A 7 10.88 -9.83 -12.90
CA ILE A 7 11.79 -8.82 -13.47
C ILE A 7 11.36 -8.38 -14.87
N ASP A 8 10.82 -9.30 -15.67
CA ASP A 8 10.27 -8.99 -16.98
C ASP A 8 9.02 -8.10 -16.87
N ASP A 9 8.15 -8.34 -15.89
CA ASP A 9 7.00 -7.47 -15.63
C ASP A 9 7.44 -6.05 -15.22
N LEU A 10 8.49 -5.91 -14.38
CA LEU A 10 9.08 -4.61 -14.05
C LEU A 10 9.61 -3.90 -15.30
N THR A 11 10.29 -4.64 -16.17
CA THR A 11 10.85 -4.11 -17.42
C THR A 11 9.75 -3.64 -18.38
N LYS A 12 8.67 -4.41 -18.50
CA LYS A 12 7.56 -4.12 -19.42
C LYS A 12 6.61 -3.03 -18.93
N LEU A 13 6.35 -2.96 -17.63
CA LEU A 13 5.35 -2.07 -17.05
C LEU A 13 5.93 -0.77 -16.48
N TRP A 14 7.24 -0.72 -16.21
CA TRP A 14 7.89 0.46 -15.64
C TRP A 14 9.10 0.94 -16.46
N ARG A 15 10.25 0.27 -16.36
CA ARG A 15 11.46 0.56 -17.15
C ARG A 15 12.45 -0.60 -17.09
N THR A 16 13.37 -0.63 -18.03
CA THR A 16 14.54 -1.52 -17.96
C THR A 16 15.35 -1.26 -16.69
N LEU A 17 15.65 -2.35 -15.96
CA LEU A 17 16.49 -2.32 -14.78
C LEU A 17 17.96 -2.29 -15.16
N LYS A 18 18.76 -1.58 -14.38
CA LYS A 18 20.22 -1.67 -14.45
C LYS A 18 20.70 -2.95 -13.77
N MET A 19 21.90 -3.43 -14.10
CA MET A 19 22.44 -4.68 -13.55
C MET A 19 22.54 -4.67 -12.01
N ASP A 20 22.87 -3.53 -11.41
CA ASP A 20 22.94 -3.31 -9.97
C ASP A 20 21.55 -3.26 -9.29
N GLU A 21 20.48 -3.12 -10.06
CA GLU A 21 19.10 -3.09 -9.57
C GLU A 21 18.43 -4.47 -9.61
N VAL A 22 18.95 -5.44 -10.40
CA VAL A 22 18.30 -6.73 -10.64
C VAL A 22 18.19 -7.55 -9.35
N ASP A 23 19.31 -7.81 -8.67
CA ASP A 23 19.33 -8.64 -7.45
C ASP A 23 18.45 -8.04 -6.34
N ARG A 24 18.46 -6.71 -6.24
CA ARG A 24 17.60 -5.97 -5.31
C ARG A 24 16.13 -6.10 -5.71
N ALA A 25 15.80 -5.98 -6.99
CA ALA A 25 14.44 -6.12 -7.50
C ALA A 25 13.89 -7.53 -7.27
N GLU A 26 14.70 -8.58 -7.48
CA GLU A 26 14.31 -9.97 -7.21
C GLU A 26 13.93 -10.16 -5.73
N SER A 27 14.79 -9.67 -4.84
CA SER A 27 14.54 -9.70 -3.39
C SER A 27 13.27 -8.93 -3.01
N LEU A 28 13.06 -7.74 -3.61
CA LEU A 28 11.89 -6.91 -3.34
C LEU A 28 10.59 -7.54 -3.86
N LEU A 29 10.62 -8.22 -5.01
CA LEU A 29 9.44 -8.89 -5.57
C LEU A 29 8.91 -9.97 -4.62
N GLU A 30 9.80 -10.74 -3.99
CA GLU A 30 9.44 -11.73 -2.97
C GLU A 30 8.81 -11.05 -1.75
N VAL A 31 9.54 -10.10 -1.14
CA VAL A 31 9.10 -9.43 0.10
C VAL A 31 7.78 -8.67 -0.08
N VAL A 32 7.59 -7.96 -1.20
CA VAL A 32 6.34 -7.24 -1.48
C VAL A 32 5.19 -8.22 -1.68
N SER A 33 5.42 -9.33 -2.39
CA SER A 33 4.39 -10.34 -2.61
C SER A 33 3.93 -10.98 -1.29
N ASP A 34 4.87 -11.36 -0.43
CA ASP A 34 4.57 -11.93 0.88
C ASP A 34 3.93 -10.90 1.82
N SER A 35 4.35 -9.63 1.75
CA SER A 35 3.70 -8.55 2.50
C SER A 35 2.24 -8.38 2.11
N LEU A 36 1.90 -8.45 0.82
CA LEU A 36 0.51 -8.40 0.36
C LEU A 36 -0.30 -9.64 0.80
N ARG A 37 0.33 -10.82 0.87
CA ARG A 37 -0.31 -12.02 1.43
C ARG A 37 -0.64 -11.82 2.91
N GLU A 38 0.27 -11.28 3.69
CA GLU A 38 0.03 -10.96 5.10
C GLU A 38 -1.07 -9.90 5.26
N GLU A 39 -1.10 -8.86 4.42
CA GLU A 39 -2.21 -7.89 4.43
C GLU A 39 -3.55 -8.53 4.05
N ALA A 40 -3.57 -9.51 3.14
CA ALA A 40 -4.77 -10.28 2.84
C ALA A 40 -5.19 -11.17 4.01
N HIS A 41 -4.25 -11.86 4.65
CA HIS A 41 -4.50 -12.70 5.81
C HIS A 41 -5.12 -11.89 6.97
N LYS A 42 -4.61 -10.67 7.21
CA LYS A 42 -5.18 -9.73 8.19
C LYS A 42 -6.65 -9.40 7.93
N VAL A 43 -7.16 -9.53 6.71
CA VAL A 43 -8.59 -9.30 6.39
C VAL A 43 -9.36 -10.57 6.11
N GLY A 44 -8.82 -11.73 6.48
CA GLY A 44 -9.46 -13.04 6.30
C GLY A 44 -9.55 -13.46 4.83
N LYS A 45 -8.64 -12.98 3.99
CA LYS A 45 -8.56 -13.31 2.56
C LYS A 45 -7.29 -14.10 2.26
N ASP A 46 -7.37 -14.94 1.23
CA ASP A 46 -6.24 -15.67 0.67
C ASP A 46 -5.95 -15.09 -0.72
N LEU A 47 -4.86 -14.30 -0.81
CA LEU A 47 -4.55 -13.54 -2.01
C LEU A 47 -4.23 -14.47 -3.19
N ASP A 48 -3.52 -15.58 -2.95
CA ASP A 48 -3.17 -16.53 -3.99
C ASP A 48 -4.40 -17.24 -4.55
N LYS A 49 -5.38 -17.61 -3.70
CA LYS A 49 -6.67 -18.12 -4.20
C LYS A 49 -7.43 -17.09 -5.03
N MET A 50 -7.43 -15.82 -4.61
CA MET A 50 -8.10 -14.74 -5.35
C MET A 50 -7.46 -14.52 -6.74
N VAL A 51 -6.13 -14.57 -6.81
CA VAL A 51 -5.35 -14.47 -8.06
C VAL A 51 -5.63 -15.67 -8.97
N ALA A 52 -5.57 -16.89 -8.42
CA ALA A 52 -5.82 -18.12 -9.18
C ALA A 52 -7.24 -18.18 -9.75
N ALA A 53 -8.24 -17.70 -9.01
CA ALA A 53 -9.65 -17.72 -9.44
C ALA A 53 -9.96 -16.69 -10.53
N ARG A 54 -9.19 -15.59 -10.63
CA ARG A 54 -9.54 -14.43 -11.48
C ARG A 54 -8.31 -13.90 -12.22
N PRO A 55 -8.09 -14.30 -13.49
CA PRO A 55 -6.95 -13.83 -14.28
C PRO A 55 -6.86 -12.30 -14.40
N THR A 56 -8.00 -11.61 -14.49
CA THR A 56 -8.03 -10.13 -14.53
C THR A 56 -7.58 -9.51 -13.21
N PHE A 57 -7.87 -10.16 -12.07
CA PHE A 57 -7.41 -9.72 -10.76
C PHE A 57 -5.92 -9.97 -10.57
N ALA A 58 -5.38 -11.07 -11.12
CA ALA A 58 -3.94 -11.33 -11.16
C ALA A 58 -3.17 -10.16 -11.80
N THR A 59 -3.68 -9.59 -12.89
CA THR A 59 -3.08 -8.40 -13.53
C THR A 59 -3.09 -7.17 -12.62
N VAL A 60 -4.15 -6.99 -11.81
CA VAL A 60 -4.21 -5.87 -10.85
C VAL A 60 -3.20 -6.08 -9.73
N VAL A 61 -3.10 -7.28 -9.15
CA VAL A 61 -2.11 -7.61 -8.12
C VAL A 61 -0.70 -7.39 -8.66
N LYS A 62 -0.40 -7.91 -9.85
CA LYS A 62 0.87 -7.68 -10.55
C LYS A 62 1.20 -6.19 -10.67
N SER A 63 0.25 -5.38 -11.14
CA SER A 63 0.47 -3.93 -11.28
C SER A 63 0.80 -3.26 -9.93
N VAL A 64 0.13 -3.67 -8.85
CA VAL A 64 0.41 -3.16 -7.51
C VAL A 64 1.80 -3.57 -7.02
N VAL A 65 2.22 -4.83 -7.24
CA VAL A 65 3.57 -5.27 -6.88
C VAL A 65 4.62 -4.46 -7.62
N VAL A 66 4.45 -4.27 -8.94
CA VAL A 66 5.35 -3.44 -9.76
C VAL A 66 5.42 -2.00 -9.24
N ASP A 67 4.27 -1.37 -8.95
CA ASP A 67 4.23 0.00 -8.45
C ASP A 67 4.97 0.18 -7.11
N VAL A 68 4.85 -0.80 -6.21
CA VAL A 68 5.53 -0.79 -4.90
C VAL A 68 7.03 -0.99 -5.08
N VAL A 69 7.46 -2.00 -5.83
CA VAL A 69 8.88 -2.30 -6.06
C VAL A 69 9.57 -1.14 -6.80
N ALA A 70 8.94 -0.61 -7.84
CA ALA A 70 9.44 0.55 -8.59
C ALA A 70 9.66 1.75 -7.67
N ARG A 71 8.71 2.04 -6.78
CA ARG A 71 8.84 3.11 -5.79
C ARG A 71 10.02 2.88 -4.85
N THR A 72 10.16 1.68 -4.30
CA THR A 72 11.26 1.36 -3.39
C THR A 72 12.62 1.50 -4.08
N LEU A 73 12.73 1.05 -5.34
CA LEU A 73 13.95 1.23 -6.13
C LEU A 73 14.27 2.70 -6.43
N MET A 74 13.25 3.56 -6.58
CA MET A 74 13.46 5.01 -6.76
C MET A 74 13.84 5.75 -5.46
N THR A 75 13.43 5.24 -4.30
CA THR A 75 13.68 5.89 -2.99
C THR A 75 14.98 5.43 -2.33
N SER A 76 15.58 4.32 -2.78
CA SER A 76 16.86 3.86 -2.22
C SER A 76 18.02 4.70 -2.76
N THR A 77 18.21 5.87 -2.15
CA THR A 77 19.47 6.62 -2.18
C THR A 77 20.28 6.24 -0.94
N ASP A 78 21.59 6.05 -1.11
CA ASP A 78 22.62 5.71 -0.12
C ASP A 78 22.81 6.73 1.04
N GLN A 79 21.74 7.40 1.48
CA GLN A 79 21.82 8.36 2.57
C GLN A 79 21.29 7.77 3.87
N GLU A 80 22.02 8.09 4.94
CA GLU A 80 21.83 7.65 6.31
C GLU A 80 20.35 7.61 6.72
N PRO A 81 19.97 6.65 7.60
CA PRO A 81 18.58 6.42 7.97
C PRO A 81 17.96 7.71 8.51
N MET A 82 17.17 8.37 7.66
CA MET A 82 16.45 9.57 8.06
C MET A 82 15.47 9.15 9.16
N THR A 83 15.67 9.72 10.34
CA THR A 83 14.87 9.49 11.53
C THR A 83 13.39 9.64 11.19
N GLN A 84 12.65 8.63 11.62
CA GLN A 84 11.21 8.43 11.48
C GLN A 84 10.42 9.75 11.55
N TYR A 85 10.11 10.34 10.38
CA TYR A 85 9.17 11.46 10.28
C TYR A 85 7.75 10.88 10.40
N SER A 86 7.24 10.83 11.62
CA SER A 86 5.80 10.78 11.86
C SER A 86 5.24 12.20 11.69
N GLU A 87 5.17 12.68 10.45
CA GLU A 87 4.34 13.84 10.14
C GLU A 87 2.92 13.34 9.88
N GLY A 88 2.01 13.70 10.78
CA GLY A 88 0.57 13.66 10.51
C GLY A 88 0.23 14.64 9.39
N ALA A 89 0.43 14.23 8.15
CA ALA A 89 0.06 15.01 6.97
C ALA A 89 -1.14 14.34 6.27
N LEU A 90 -2.32 14.95 6.43
CA LEU A 90 -3.47 14.85 5.51
C LEU A 90 -3.92 13.43 5.12
N GLY A 91 -4.23 12.57 6.11
CA GLY A 91 -5.10 11.39 5.90
C GLY A 91 -4.46 10.14 5.26
N TYR A 92 -3.16 10.15 4.95
CA TYR A 92 -2.45 8.97 4.46
C TYR A 92 -1.83 8.19 5.62
N THR A 93 -2.57 7.23 6.19
CA THR A 93 -1.96 6.26 7.11
C THR A 93 -1.07 5.28 6.34
N VAL A 94 0.13 5.03 6.85
CA VAL A 94 1.15 4.16 6.26
C VAL A 94 1.25 2.87 7.07
N SER A 95 1.25 1.70 6.43
CA SER A 95 1.72 0.44 7.04
C SER A 95 3.04 0.05 6.39
N GLY A 96 4.13 -0.02 7.16
CA GLY A 96 5.46 -0.33 6.64
C GLY A 96 6.19 -1.36 7.51
N SER A 97 6.88 -2.30 6.85
CA SER A 97 7.89 -3.18 7.44
C SER A 97 9.27 -2.66 7.03
N TYR A 98 10.14 -2.38 7.99
CA TYR A 98 11.46 -1.81 7.75
C TYR A 98 12.47 -2.93 7.50
N LEU A 99 12.59 -3.37 6.25
CA LEU A 99 13.51 -4.45 5.86
C LEU A 99 14.74 -3.98 5.07
N VAL A 100 14.92 -2.67 4.83
CA VAL A 100 16.07 -2.16 4.05
C VAL A 100 16.66 -0.89 4.72
N PRO A 101 18.00 -0.74 4.81
CA PRO A 101 18.62 0.47 5.33
C PRO A 101 18.36 1.66 4.39
N GLY A 102 17.80 2.76 4.91
CA GLY A 102 17.70 4.05 4.19
C GLY A 102 16.31 4.46 3.69
N GLY A 103 15.31 3.58 3.69
CA GLY A 103 13.94 3.93 3.27
C GLY A 103 13.06 2.68 3.25
N GLY A 104 12.19 2.54 4.25
CA GLY A 104 11.41 1.33 4.45
C GLY A 104 10.50 0.97 3.27
N LEU A 105 10.24 -0.33 3.09
CA LEU A 105 9.23 -0.82 2.16
C LEU A 105 7.86 -0.31 2.61
N PHE A 106 7.16 0.40 1.72
CA PHE A 106 5.88 1.02 2.03
C PHE A 106 4.80 0.68 1.01
N ILE A 107 3.74 0.03 1.49
CA ILE A 107 2.52 -0.27 0.73
C ILE A 107 1.44 0.76 1.12
N LYS A 108 0.96 1.51 0.12
CA LYS A 108 -0.06 2.54 0.31
C LYS A 108 -1.42 1.92 0.60
N ASN A 109 -2.20 2.64 1.40
CA ASN A 109 -3.61 2.37 1.59
C ASN A 109 -4.42 2.30 0.29
N THR A 110 -4.09 3.11 -0.71
CA THR A 110 -4.76 3.08 -2.02
C THR A 110 -4.47 1.79 -2.80
N GLU A 111 -3.26 1.24 -2.65
CA GLU A 111 -2.88 -0.06 -3.21
C GLU A 111 -3.65 -1.19 -2.52
N LEU A 112 -3.73 -1.16 -1.19
CA LEU A 112 -4.56 -2.10 -0.42
C LEU A 112 -6.05 -1.99 -0.79
N SER A 113 -6.58 -0.77 -0.94
CA SER A 113 -7.96 -0.55 -1.40
C SER A 113 -8.20 -1.17 -2.79
N ARG A 114 -7.26 -0.99 -3.72
CA ARG A 114 -7.36 -1.51 -5.09
C ARG A 114 -7.43 -3.03 -5.12
N LEU A 115 -6.80 -3.70 -4.15
CA LEU A 115 -6.87 -5.15 -3.98
C LEU A 115 -8.04 -5.61 -3.10
N GLY A 116 -8.83 -4.68 -2.56
CA GLY A 116 -9.89 -4.98 -1.60
C GLY A 116 -9.35 -5.49 -0.25
N LEU A 117 -8.09 -5.18 0.08
CA LEU A 117 -7.42 -5.59 1.32
C LEU A 117 -7.46 -4.50 2.40
N ARG A 118 -7.91 -3.28 2.07
CA ARG A 118 -8.11 -2.23 3.07
C ARG A 118 -9.31 -2.59 3.96
N ARG A 119 -9.06 -2.72 5.27
CA ARG A 119 -10.16 -2.76 6.26
C ARG A 119 -10.94 -1.45 6.17
N GLN A 120 -12.26 -1.54 5.98
CA GLN A 120 -13.13 -0.39 6.17
C GLN A 120 -12.99 0.06 7.63
N ARG A 121 -12.43 1.25 7.86
CA ARG A 121 -12.69 1.95 9.11
C ARG A 121 -14.12 2.45 8.99
N TYR A 122 -15.08 1.79 9.65
CA TYR A 122 -16.33 2.43 10.02
C TYR A 122 -15.96 3.57 10.99
N GLY A 123 -15.54 4.70 10.43
CA GLY A 123 -15.45 5.96 11.13
C GLY A 123 -16.84 6.56 11.12
N VAL A 124 -17.51 6.45 12.26
CA VAL A 124 -18.42 7.44 12.84
C VAL A 124 -19.19 8.27 11.79
N ILE A 125 -20.45 7.94 11.58
CA ILE A 125 -21.41 8.98 11.18
C ILE A 125 -21.24 10.08 12.21
N ASP A 126 -20.75 11.26 11.80
CA ASP A 126 -20.84 12.46 12.62
C ASP A 126 -22.34 12.75 12.84
N PHE A 127 -22.91 12.14 13.87
CA PHE A 127 -24.17 12.58 14.48
C PHE A 127 -23.86 13.75 15.40
N TYR A 128 -23.41 14.85 14.82
CA TYR A 128 -23.47 16.18 15.41
C TYR A 128 -24.40 16.98 14.49
N GLY A 129 -25.57 17.47 14.86
CA GLY A 129 -26.38 17.44 16.07
C GLY A 129 -27.63 18.24 15.65
N GLU A 130 -28.82 17.77 15.98
CA GLU A 130 -30.02 18.60 15.85
C GLU A 130 -29.90 19.75 16.86
N ASP A 131 -29.29 20.87 16.46
CA ASP A 131 -29.46 22.12 17.18
C ASP A 131 -30.88 22.62 16.90
N GLN A 132 -31.79 22.21 17.78
CA GLN A 132 -33.02 22.93 18.09
C GLN A 132 -32.68 24.41 18.26
N ARG A 133 -32.98 25.22 17.26
CA ARG A 133 -33.06 26.68 17.42
C ARG A 133 -34.42 27.02 18.00
N ASP A 134 -34.60 26.71 19.27
CA ASP A 134 -35.46 27.51 20.13
C ASP A 134 -34.72 28.83 20.38
N ASN A 135 -35.25 29.91 19.80
CA ASN A 135 -34.97 31.24 20.31
C ASN A 135 -36.25 32.07 20.23
N ASP A 136 -37.18 31.74 21.12
CA ASP A 136 -37.96 32.78 21.79
C ASP A 136 -37.00 33.81 22.36
N ARG A 137 -37.21 35.11 22.04
CA ARG A 137 -37.32 36.17 23.05
C ARG A 137 -37.44 37.61 22.49
N PHE A 138 -38.57 38.22 22.87
CA PHE A 138 -38.84 39.65 23.13
C PHE A 138 -38.90 40.61 21.92
N GLY A 139 -39.90 41.48 21.75
CA GLY A 139 -40.87 42.08 22.67
C GLY A 139 -40.73 43.61 22.57
N GLY A 140 -41.84 44.33 22.32
CA GLY A 140 -41.91 45.80 22.37
C GLY A 140 -42.44 46.45 21.11
#